data_AF-A0A7W0JVN9-F1
#
_entry.id   AF-A0A7W0JVN9-F1
#
_cell.length_a   1.000
_cell.length_b   1.000
_cell.length_c   1.000
_cell.angle_alpha   90.00
_cell.angle_beta   90.00
_cell.angle_gamma   90.00
#
_symmetry.space_group_name_H-M   'P 1'
#
loop_
_entity.id
_entity.type
_entity.pdbx_description
1 polymer ?
#
loop_
_entity_poly.entity_id
_entity_poly.type
_entity_poly.pdbx_seq_one_letter_code
_entity_poly.pdbx_strand_id
1 'polypeptide(L)'
;MAGVQARVRSEHQRKYPDLSASRWYEVAPIFPGVTQRMVNMAGERLARLATPRGFVIIPAEHLEFRPSVPQEGRPPGDSEAIA
;
A
#
# COMPACT_ATOMS: atom_id res chain seq x y z
N MET A 1 -2.39 13.49 4.26
CA MET A 1 -1.71 12.59 5.22
C MET A 1 -0.67 11.80 4.44
N ALA A 2 0.58 11.75 4.90
CA ALA A 2 1.58 10.90 4.27
C ALA A 2 1.14 9.43 4.43
N GLY A 3 0.85 8.76 3.32
CA GLY A 3 0.51 7.34 3.32
C GLY A 3 1.73 6.48 3.62
N VAL A 4 1.55 5.15 3.69
CA VAL A 4 2.65 4.18 3.74
C VAL A 4 2.51 3.26 2.55
N GLN A 5 3.61 3.04 1.82
CA GLN A 5 3.66 2.02 0.79
C GLN A 5 4.46 0.83 1.28
N ALA A 6 4.13 -0.34 0.77
CA ALA A 6 4.89 -1.54 1.01
C ALA A 6 5.07 -2.37 -0.26
N ARG A 7 6.17 -3.12 -0.32
CA ARG A 7 6.41 -4.12 -1.36
C ARG A 7 6.84 -5.42 -0.74
N VAL A 8 6.55 -6.52 -1.42
CA VAL A 8 7.03 -7.85 -0.99
C VAL A 8 8.54 -7.91 -1.12
N ARG A 9 9.21 -8.47 -0.12
CA ARG A 9 10.64 -8.77 -0.19
C ARG A 9 10.91 -9.86 -1.21
N SER A 10 12.04 -9.79 -1.91
CA SER A 10 12.38 -10.74 -2.98
C SER A 10 12.41 -12.20 -2.50
N GLU A 11 12.89 -12.45 -1.28
CA GLU A 11 12.91 -13.77 -0.63
C GLU A 11 11.50 -14.37 -0.41
N HIS A 12 10.46 -13.55 -0.38
CA HIS A 12 9.08 -13.97 -0.15
C HIS A 12 8.19 -13.90 -1.40
N GLN A 13 8.69 -13.39 -2.52
CA GLN A 13 7.95 -13.25 -3.79
C GLN A 13 7.25 -14.56 -4.22
N ARG A 14 7.91 -15.71 -4.05
CA ARG A 14 7.34 -17.02 -4.43
C ARG A 14 6.08 -17.40 -3.65
N LYS A 15 5.89 -16.85 -2.44
CA LYS A 15 4.69 -17.08 -1.62
C LYS A 15 3.50 -16.21 -2.07
N TYR A 16 3.75 -15.16 -2.84
CA TYR A 16 2.76 -14.14 -3.20
C TYR A 16 2.78 -13.86 -4.72
N PRO A 17 2.24 -14.76 -5.55
CA PRO A 17 2.30 -14.65 -7.00
C PRO A 17 1.57 -13.42 -7.55
N ASP A 18 0.57 -12.89 -6.83
CA ASP A 18 -0.17 -11.68 -7.19
C ASP A 18 0.55 -10.37 -6.84
N LEU A 19 1.65 -10.44 -6.08
CA LEU A 19 2.47 -9.29 -5.71
C LEU A 19 3.75 -9.28 -6.52
N SER A 20 4.47 -8.16 -6.51
CA SER A 20 5.75 -8.03 -7.22
C SER A 20 6.74 -7.29 -6.33
N ALA A 21 7.95 -7.86 -6.17
CA ALA A 21 9.04 -7.27 -5.42
C ALA A 21 9.59 -5.97 -6.06
N SER A 22 9.19 -5.67 -7.29
CA SER A 22 9.54 -4.42 -7.98
C SER A 22 8.47 -3.33 -7.81
N ARG A 23 7.28 -3.67 -7.30
CA ARG A 23 6.14 -2.74 -7.22
C ARG A 23 5.82 -2.38 -5.78
N TRP A 24 5.66 -1.09 -5.53
CA TRP A 24 5.15 -0.56 -4.27
C TRP A 24 3.62 -0.47 -4.33
N TYR A 25 2.97 -0.96 -3.27
CA TYR A 25 1.53 -0.97 -3.08
C TYR A 25 1.17 -0.08 -1.90
N GLU A 26 0.03 0.61 -1.98
CA GLU A 26 -0.48 1.39 -0.85
C GLU A 26 -0.90 0.47 0.29
N VAL A 27 -0.49 0.82 1.51
CA VAL A 27 -0.98 0.17 2.73
C VAL A 27 -2.30 0.83 3.11
N ALA A 28 -3.39 0.08 2.97
CA ALA A 28 -4.74 0.56 3.25
C ALA A 28 -5.16 0.20 4.68
N PRO A 29 -5.87 1.10 5.41
CA PRO A 29 -6.49 0.74 6.67
C PRO A 29 -7.62 -0.29 6.46
N ILE A 30 -7.95 -1.06 7.49
CA ILE A 30 -9.09 -2.00 7.44
C ILE A 30 -10.41 -1.21 7.45
N PHE A 31 -10.48 -0.20 8.33
CA PHE A 31 -11.63 0.68 8.48
C PHE A 31 -11.21 2.14 8.25
N PRO A 32 -12.00 2.93 7.51
CA PRO A 32 -11.80 4.37 7.42
C PRO A 32 -11.76 5.00 8.82
N GLY A 33 -10.75 5.82 9.09
CA GLY A 33 -10.58 6.49 10.38
C GLY A 33 -9.93 5.65 11.49
N VAL A 34 -9.57 4.40 11.23
CA VAL A 34 -8.89 3.54 12.21
C VAL A 34 -7.39 3.45 11.89
N THR A 35 -6.57 4.03 12.76
CA THR A 35 -5.10 3.97 12.75
C THR A 35 -4.53 2.74 13.44
N GLN A 36 -5.34 1.73 13.74
CA GLN A 36 -4.90 0.55 14.49
C GLN A 36 -4.02 -0.39 13.65
N ARG A 37 -3.03 -0.95 14.33
CA ARG A 37 -2.10 -1.95 13.81
C ARG A 37 -2.80 -3.31 13.77
N MET A 38 -2.81 -3.98 12.61
CA MET A 38 -3.38 -5.32 12.49
C MET A 38 -2.39 -6.37 13.01
N VAL A 39 -2.90 -7.31 13.81
CA VAL A 39 -2.16 -8.49 14.28
C VAL A 39 -3.01 -9.73 14.08
N ASN A 40 -2.38 -10.87 13.82
CA ASN A 40 -3.07 -12.16 13.81
C ASN A 40 -3.14 -12.77 15.23
N MET A 41 -3.77 -13.94 15.35
CA MET A 41 -3.92 -14.65 16.62
C MET A 41 -2.57 -15.11 17.24
N ALA A 42 -1.51 -15.21 16.45
CA ALA A 42 -0.16 -15.51 16.91
C ALA A 42 0.61 -14.25 17.34
N GLY A 43 0.02 -13.06 17.26
CA GLY A 43 0.65 -11.78 17.58
C GLY A 43 1.52 -11.21 16.45
N GLU A 44 1.52 -11.84 15.27
CA GLU A 44 2.27 -11.36 14.12
C GLU A 44 1.59 -10.16 13.49
N ARG A 45 2.39 -9.19 13.08
CA ARG A 45 1.91 -7.95 12.49
C ARG A 45 1.51 -8.19 11.04
N LEU A 46 0.35 -7.67 10.65
CA LEU A 46 -0.16 -7.78 9.29
C LEU A 46 -0.27 -6.40 8.64
N ALA A 47 -0.13 -6.38 7.31
CA ALA A 47 -0.39 -5.21 6.48
C ALA A 47 -1.40 -5.57 5.40
N ARG A 48 -2.34 -4.65 5.13
CA ARG A 48 -3.33 -4.77 4.07
C ARG A 48 -2.88 -3.91 2.89
N LEU A 49 -2.61 -4.53 1.76
CA LEU A 49 -2.15 -3.88 0.54
C LEU A 49 -3.32 -3.67 -0.41
N ALA A 50 -3.43 -2.47 -0.98
CA ALA A 50 -4.31 -2.20 -2.11
C ALA A 50 -3.62 -2.65 -3.42
N THR A 51 -4.25 -3.57 -4.11
CA THR A 51 -3.81 -4.11 -5.40
C THR A 51 -4.86 -3.81 -6.48
N PRO A 52 -4.53 -3.91 -7.78
CA PRO A 52 -5.54 -3.78 -8.85
C PRO A 52 -6.69 -4.78 -8.76
N ARG A 53 -6.49 -5.92 -8.07
CA ARG A 53 -7.48 -6.99 -7.92
C ARG A 53 -8.29 -6.89 -6.61
N GLY A 54 -8.08 -5.85 -5.83
CA GLY A 54 -8.68 -5.69 -4.49
C GLY A 54 -7.61 -5.64 -3.41
N PHE A 55 -7.86 -6.25 -2.25
CA PHE A 55 -6.98 -6.15 -1.10
C PHE A 55 -6.32 -7.48 -0.76
N VAL A 56 -5.06 -7.43 -0.37
CA VAL A 56 -4.28 -8.59 0.07
C VAL A 56 -3.72 -8.31 1.46
N ILE A 57 -3.92 -9.23 2.41
CA ILE A 57 -3.41 -9.12 3.78
C ILE A 57 -2.25 -10.08 3.94
N ILE A 58 -1.06 -9.57 4.29
CA ILE A 58 0.14 -10.39 4.48
C ILE A 58 0.95 -9.96 5.71
N PRO A 59 1.80 -10.85 6.25
CA PRO A 59 2.69 -10.52 7.35
C PRO A 59 3.63 -9.36 7.01
N ALA A 60 3.74 -8.40 7.93
CA ALA A 60 4.57 -7.22 7.78
C ALA A 60 6.07 -7.57 7.70
N GLU A 61 6.49 -8.68 8.27
CA GLU A 61 7.88 -9.18 8.15
C GLU A 61 8.25 -9.53 6.70
N HIS A 62 7.28 -9.90 5.88
CA HIS A 62 7.49 -10.23 4.47
C HIS A 62 7.57 -8.99 3.57
N LEU A 63 7.47 -7.79 4.17
CA LEU A 63 7.38 -6.52 3.48
C LEU A 63 8.57 -5.62 3.75
N GLU A 64 8.85 -4.78 2.77
CA GLU A 64 9.58 -3.53 2.94
C GLU A 64 8.59 -2.38 2.95
N PHE A 65 8.81 -1.40 3.81
CA PHE A 65 7.94 -0.22 3.94
C PHE A 65 8.69 1.04 3.57
N ARG A 66 7.96 1.99 2.98
CA ARG A 66 8.44 3.36 2.79
C ARG A 66 7.30 4.36 3.01
N PRO A 67 7.62 5.61 3.37
CA PRO A 67 6.65 6.69 3.29
C PRO A 67 6.12 6.83 1.87
N SER A 68 4.82 7.04 1.72
CA SER A 68 4.26 7.49 0.45
C SER A 68 4.66 8.94 0.26
N VAL A 69 5.34 9.25 -0.84
CA VAL A 69 5.48 10.65 -1.24
C VAL A 69 4.08 11.20 -1.51
N PRO A 70 3.69 12.34 -0.89
CA PRO A 70 2.48 13.03 -1.30
C PRO A 70 2.58 13.27 -2.79
N GLN A 71 1.58 12.83 -3.56
CA GLN A 71 1.47 13.27 -4.94
C GLN A 71 1.01 14.73 -4.89
N GLU A 72 1.96 15.64 -4.71
CA GLU A 72 1.72 17.07 -4.72
C GLU A 72 1.25 17.45 -6.13
N GLY A 73 -0.01 17.92 -6.21
CA GLY A 73 -0.58 18.62 -7.35
C GLY A 73 -0.34 18.01 -8.74
N ARG A 74 -1.27 17.17 -9.21
CA ARG A 74 -1.62 17.28 -10.63
C ARG A 74 -2.22 18.70 -10.78
N PRO A 75 -1.60 19.64 -11.51
CA PRO A 75 -2.28 20.89 -11.81
C PRO A 75 -3.58 20.53 -12.55
N PRO A 76 -4.73 21.18 -12.25
CA PRO A 76 -5.86 21.09 -13.15
C PRO A 76 -5.37 21.55 -14.52
N GLY A 77 -5.26 20.62 -15.45
CA GLY A 77 -4.90 20.92 -16.82
C GLY A 77 -5.91 21.91 -17.38
N ASP A 78 -5.40 23.05 -17.81
CA ASP A 78 -5.86 23.86 -18.94
C ASP A 78 -7.34 23.65 -19.31
N SER A 79 -8.21 24.45 -18.70
CA SER A 79 -9.53 24.77 -19.25
C SER A 79 -9.81 26.25 -19.05
N GLU A 80 -9.06 27.07 -19.78
CA GLU A 80 -9.56 28.34 -20.31
C GLU A 80 -9.05 28.48 -21.75
N ALA A 81 -9.71 27.77 -22.65
CA ALA A 81 -10.06 28.33 -23.96
C ALA A 81 -11.52 28.80 -23.85
N ILE A 82 -11.90 29.74 -24.73
CA ILE A 82 -13.20 30.42 -24.93
C ILE A 82 -13.61 31.39 -23.79
N ALA A 83 -13.70 32.71 -23.99
CA ALA A 83 -14.08 33.50 -25.17
C ALA A 83 -13.44 34.91 -25.16
#